data_AF-X0XLH0-F1
#
_entry.id   AF-X0XLH0-F1
#
_cell.length_a   1.000
_cell.length_b   1.000
_cell.length_c   1.000
_cell.angle_alpha   90.00
_cell.angle_beta   90.00
_cell.angle_gamma   90.00
#
_symmetry.space_group_name_H-M   'P 1'
#
loop_
_entity.id
_entity.type
_entity.pdbx_description
1 polymer ?
#
loop_
_entity_poly.entity_id
_entity_poly.type
_entity_poly.pdbx_seq_one_letter_code
_entity_poly.pdbx_strand_id
1 'polypeptide(L)'
;ALVFFTYVANYLLAFVLSVLVARGLGPDGRGVYEISLLTISIAQAVMSLGVGVASLYYIGKKTYDTRDLLSNSQFMVLASAALSGLLVLLAAGTFGPRLLEEEMPYWLFVFGVPLFLNFNLVTTFLQAHSRFLAMNSLTLVRPLVMVALLIGGLVLGGLNTTNVLVIWSIATLAAVVLGLLLLGIRNLHLPTVLRPDWRVLRAQIRFGVQGQMGNVLQLLNYRLDKYVVVAFVGWSGVGIYGVGVGVTE
;
A
#
# COMPACT_ATOMS: atom_id res chain seq x y z
N ALA A 1 -14.87 -18.62 11.55
CA ALA A 1 -15.18 -17.65 12.62
C ALA A 1 -14.08 -16.59 12.77
N LEU A 2 -12.84 -16.94 13.14
CA LEU A 2 -11.80 -15.96 13.48
C LEU A 2 -11.44 -14.97 12.36
N VAL A 3 -11.28 -15.44 11.12
CA VAL A 3 -11.02 -14.58 9.96
C VAL A 3 -12.15 -13.57 9.77
N PHE A 4 -13.40 -14.05 9.79
CA PHE A 4 -14.59 -13.18 9.71
C PHE A 4 -14.59 -12.08 10.77
N PHE A 5 -14.39 -12.42 12.05
CA PHE A 5 -14.33 -11.42 13.12
C PHE A 5 -13.17 -10.43 12.97
N THR A 6 -12.04 -10.87 12.40
CA THR A 6 -10.91 -9.99 12.09
C THR A 6 -11.31 -8.95 11.04
N TYR A 7 -12.00 -9.37 9.98
CA TYR A 7 -12.49 -8.44 8.96
C TYR A 7 -13.54 -7.46 9.51
N VAL A 8 -14.46 -7.93 10.37
CA VAL A 8 -15.42 -7.05 11.06
C VAL A 8 -14.69 -6.00 11.90
N ALA A 9 -13.71 -6.41 12.71
CA ALA A 9 -12.90 -5.48 13.50
C ALA A 9 -12.11 -4.51 12.61
N ASN A 10 -11.58 -4.98 11.48
CA ASN A 10 -10.89 -4.13 10.52
C ASN A 10 -11.82 -3.08 9.89
N TYR A 11 -13.05 -3.43 9.53
CA TYR A 11 -14.03 -2.47 9.01
C TYR A 11 -14.43 -1.42 10.07
N LEU A 12 -14.62 -1.84 11.33
CA LEU A 12 -14.87 -0.91 12.43
C LEU A 12 -13.70 0.05 12.64
N LEU A 13 -12.46 -0.45 12.60
CA LEU A 13 -11.27 0.39 12.69
C LEU A 13 -11.14 1.32 11.48
N ALA A 14 -11.45 0.85 10.27
CA ALA A 14 -11.45 1.68 9.06
C ALA A 14 -12.47 2.83 9.16
N PHE A 15 -13.66 2.57 9.73
CA PHE A 15 -14.64 3.60 10.02
C PHE A 15 -14.12 4.63 11.02
N VAL A 16 -13.52 4.18 12.13
CA VAL A 16 -12.89 5.08 13.12
C VAL A 16 -11.79 5.93 12.47
N LEU A 17 -10.91 5.32 11.67
CA LEU A 17 -9.86 6.02 10.93
C LEU A 17 -10.45 7.07 9.97
N SER A 18 -11.52 6.73 9.24
CA SER A 18 -12.21 7.67 8.38
C SER A 18 -12.71 8.89 9.15
N VAL A 19 -13.31 8.70 10.32
CA VAL A 19 -13.77 9.81 11.18
C VAL A 19 -12.60 10.64 11.70
N LEU A 20 -11.53 10.00 12.19
CA LEU A 20 -10.34 10.69 12.72
C LEU A 20 -9.65 11.54 11.64
N VAL A 21 -9.48 10.99 10.43
CA VAL A 21 -8.86 11.70 9.31
C VAL A 21 -9.76 12.85 8.83
N ALA A 22 -11.08 12.64 8.73
CA ALA A 22 -12.02 13.72 8.37
C ALA A 22 -11.95 14.89 9.38
N ARG A 23 -11.97 14.58 10.68
CA ARG A 23 -11.90 15.59 11.74
C ARG A 23 -10.54 16.28 11.81
N GLY A 24 -9.47 15.54 11.58
CA GLY A 24 -8.11 16.07 11.65
C GLY A 24 -7.70 16.95 10.48
N LEU A 25 -8.18 16.64 9.26
CA LEU A 25 -7.73 17.32 8.03
C LEU A 25 -8.76 18.27 7.41
N GLY A 26 -10.04 18.16 7.79
CA GLY A 26 -11.12 18.81 7.05
C GLY A 26 -11.28 18.25 5.62
N PRO A 27 -12.18 18.85 4.81
CA PRO A 27 -12.52 18.33 3.49
C PRO A 27 -11.34 18.35 2.49
N ASP A 28 -10.60 19.46 2.40
CA ASP A 28 -9.51 19.62 1.43
C ASP A 28 -8.35 18.68 1.73
N GLY A 29 -7.84 18.68 2.97
CA GLY A 29 -6.74 17.80 3.36
C GLY A 29 -7.10 16.32 3.24
N ARG A 30 -8.37 15.96 3.50
CA ARG A 30 -8.88 14.60 3.24
C ARG A 30 -8.87 14.27 1.74
N GLY A 31 -9.24 15.21 0.87
CA GLY A 31 -9.18 15.03 -0.58
C GLY A 31 -7.76 14.74 -1.06
N VAL A 32 -6.78 15.53 -0.62
CA VAL A 32 -5.36 15.33 -0.95
C VAL A 32 -4.87 13.97 -0.43
N TYR A 33 -5.25 13.60 0.80
CA TYR A 33 -4.93 12.29 1.38
C TYR A 33 -5.49 11.12 0.55
N GLU A 34 -6.77 11.17 0.17
CA GLU A 34 -7.44 10.15 -0.64
C GLU A 34 -6.77 9.95 -2.00
N ILE A 35 -6.47 11.04 -2.70
CA ILE A 35 -5.78 10.99 -4.01
C ILE A 35 -4.34 10.52 -3.86
N SER A 36 -3.66 10.90 -2.78
CA SER A 36 -2.31 10.41 -2.49
C SER A 36 -2.30 8.90 -2.30
N LEU A 37 -3.23 8.35 -1.50
CA LEU A 37 -3.36 6.92 -1.31
C LEU A 37 -3.80 6.19 -2.58
N LEU A 38 -4.70 6.78 -3.37
CA LEU A 38 -5.10 6.23 -4.65
C LEU A 38 -3.91 6.13 -5.60
N THR A 39 -3.13 7.20 -5.71
CA THR A 39 -1.92 7.25 -6.55
C THR A 39 -0.91 6.20 -6.11
N ILE A 40 -0.65 6.09 -4.80
CA ILE A 40 0.20 5.03 -4.22
C ILE A 40 -0.35 3.64 -4.58
N SER A 41 -1.67 3.42 -4.50
CA SER A 41 -2.29 2.13 -4.78
C SER A 41 -2.16 1.70 -6.25
N ILE A 42 -2.32 2.64 -7.18
CA ILE A 42 -2.16 2.39 -8.62
C ILE A 42 -0.70 2.14 -8.95
N ALA A 43 0.21 3.00 -8.44
CA ALA A 43 1.64 2.87 -8.67
C ALA A 43 2.15 1.50 -8.18
N GLN A 44 1.80 1.08 -6.96
CA GLN A 44 2.23 -0.25 -6.50
C GLN A 44 1.59 -1.39 -7.28
N ALA A 45 0.33 -1.25 -7.73
CA ALA A 45 -0.32 -2.29 -8.52
C ALA A 45 0.43 -2.50 -9.84
N VAL A 46 0.81 -1.42 -10.53
CA VAL A 46 1.59 -1.47 -11.77
C VAL A 46 3.00 -2.02 -11.49
N MET A 47 3.70 -1.47 -10.50
CA MET A 47 5.09 -1.85 -10.19
C MET A 47 5.22 -3.26 -9.60
N SER A 48 4.15 -3.84 -9.07
CA SER A 48 4.14 -5.22 -8.57
C SER A 48 4.40 -6.26 -9.66
N LEU A 49 4.05 -5.97 -10.92
CA LEU A 49 4.06 -6.90 -12.05
C LEU A 49 3.41 -8.26 -11.75
N GLY A 50 2.49 -8.31 -10.78
CA GLY A 50 1.78 -9.52 -10.37
C GLY A 50 2.62 -10.57 -9.64
N VAL A 51 3.82 -10.23 -9.15
CA VAL A 51 4.69 -11.22 -8.48
C VAL A 51 4.05 -11.84 -7.24
N GLY A 52 3.14 -11.15 -6.57
CA GLY A 52 2.34 -11.70 -5.47
C GLY A 52 1.43 -12.85 -5.92
N VAL A 53 0.64 -12.63 -6.98
CA VAL A 53 -0.26 -13.65 -7.57
C VAL A 53 0.54 -14.86 -8.04
N ALA A 54 1.68 -14.63 -8.70
CA ALA A 54 2.55 -15.70 -9.14
C ALA A 54 3.17 -16.49 -7.99
N SER A 55 3.57 -15.81 -6.91
CA SER A 55 4.10 -16.47 -5.72
C SER A 55 3.08 -17.39 -5.07
N LEU A 56 1.83 -16.94 -4.94
CA LEU A 56 0.73 -17.77 -4.44
C LEU A 56 0.56 -19.05 -5.27
N TYR A 57 0.56 -18.92 -6.60
CA TYR A 57 0.47 -20.06 -7.52
C TYR A 57 1.67 -21.03 -7.39
N TYR A 58 2.90 -20.50 -7.41
CA TYR A 58 4.10 -21.35 -7.39
C TYR A 58 4.37 -22.00 -6.03
N ILE A 59 3.97 -21.36 -4.93
CA ILE A 59 3.96 -21.97 -3.59
C ILE A 59 2.96 -23.13 -3.57
N GLY A 60 1.71 -22.90 -4.01
CA GLY A 60 0.69 -23.95 -4.06
C GLY A 60 1.08 -25.13 -4.96
N LYS A 61 1.72 -24.86 -6.09
CA LYS A 61 2.24 -25.87 -7.03
C LYS A 61 3.57 -26.49 -6.59
N LYS A 62 4.22 -25.98 -5.53
CA LYS A 62 5.54 -26.42 -5.05
C LYS A 62 6.62 -26.45 -6.14
N THR A 63 6.57 -25.49 -7.06
CA THR A 63 7.50 -25.46 -8.23
C THR A 63 8.84 -24.82 -7.88
N TYR A 64 8.82 -23.83 -6.98
CA TYR A 64 9.99 -23.09 -6.54
C TYR A 64 10.02 -23.03 -5.01
N ASP A 65 11.21 -22.86 -4.44
CA ASP A 65 11.35 -22.67 -3.00
C ASP A 65 10.71 -21.33 -2.59
N THR A 66 10.03 -21.33 -1.45
CA THR A 66 9.44 -20.12 -0.87
C THR A 66 10.50 -19.05 -0.64
N ARG A 67 11.70 -19.48 -0.27
CA ARG A 67 12.87 -18.64 -0.07
C ARG A 67 13.22 -17.79 -1.29
N ASP A 68 13.23 -18.41 -2.47
CA ASP A 68 13.61 -17.74 -3.71
C ASP A 68 12.48 -16.82 -4.19
N LEU A 69 11.24 -17.28 -4.08
CA LEU A 69 10.05 -16.49 -4.41
C LEU A 69 9.96 -15.24 -3.53
N LEU A 70 10.18 -15.38 -2.21
CA LEU A 70 10.14 -14.27 -1.26
C LEU A 70 11.28 -13.29 -1.51
N SER A 71 12.50 -13.79 -1.73
CA SER A 71 13.68 -12.94 -1.95
C SER A 71 13.55 -12.14 -3.26
N ASN A 72 13.08 -12.76 -4.34
CA ASN A 72 12.78 -12.06 -5.59
C ASN A 72 11.62 -11.06 -5.45
N SER A 73 10.62 -11.38 -4.61
CA SER A 73 9.54 -10.43 -4.31
C SER A 73 10.06 -9.21 -3.55
N GLN A 74 11.04 -9.38 -2.64
CA GLN A 74 11.69 -8.26 -1.96
C GLN A 74 12.64 -7.49 -2.90
N PHE A 75 13.27 -8.14 -3.87
CA PHE A 75 13.96 -7.42 -4.96
C PHE A 75 12.99 -6.50 -5.71
N MET A 76 11.76 -6.95 -6.00
CA MET A 76 10.74 -6.09 -6.63
C MET A 76 10.33 -4.90 -5.76
N VAL A 77 10.36 -5.03 -4.43
CA VAL A 77 10.14 -3.90 -3.52
C VAL A 77 11.29 -2.89 -3.59
N LEU A 78 12.55 -3.36 -3.66
CA LEU A 78 13.69 -2.45 -3.85
C LEU A 78 13.65 -1.76 -5.21
N ALA A 79 13.29 -2.49 -6.27
CA ALA A 79 13.12 -1.95 -7.61
C ALA A 79 12.00 -0.90 -7.66
N SER A 80 10.88 -1.14 -6.98
CA SER A 80 9.79 -0.16 -6.91
C SER A 80 10.16 1.07 -6.08
N ALA A 81 10.98 0.93 -5.04
CA ALA A 81 11.52 2.06 -4.29
C ALA A 81 12.44 2.93 -5.15
N ALA A 82 13.38 2.30 -5.88
CA ALA A 82 14.29 3.01 -6.80
C ALA A 82 13.52 3.71 -7.93
N LEU A 83 12.54 3.01 -8.54
CA LEU A 83 11.72 3.58 -9.59
C LEU A 83 10.85 4.74 -9.07
N SER A 84 10.22 4.59 -7.90
CA SER A 84 9.44 5.66 -7.28
C SER A 84 10.30 6.87 -6.93
N GLY A 85 11.53 6.65 -6.44
CA GLY A 85 12.54 7.69 -6.21
C GLY A 85 12.88 8.45 -7.49
N LEU A 86 13.16 7.72 -8.57
CA LEU A 86 13.43 8.32 -9.88
C LEU A 86 12.24 9.16 -10.39
N LEU A 87 11.01 8.61 -10.31
CA LEU A 87 9.82 9.32 -10.76
C LEU A 87 9.56 10.59 -9.93
N VAL A 88 9.80 10.55 -8.63
CA VAL A 88 9.72 11.73 -7.76
C VAL A 88 10.76 12.79 -8.13
N LEU A 89 12.01 12.38 -8.40
CA LEU A 89 13.06 13.32 -8.84
C LEU A 89 12.73 13.96 -10.19
N LEU A 90 12.23 13.17 -11.15
CA LEU A 90 11.80 13.67 -12.45
C LEU A 90 10.60 14.63 -12.30
N ALA A 91 9.61 14.28 -11.47
CA ALA A 91 8.47 15.14 -11.19
C ALA A 91 8.88 16.46 -10.51
N ALA A 92 9.82 16.41 -9.57
CA ALA A 92 10.36 17.62 -8.94
C ALA A 92 11.04 18.55 -9.95
N GLY A 93 11.82 17.99 -10.89
CA GLY A 93 12.49 18.77 -11.94
C GLY A 93 11.55 19.36 -13.00
N THR A 94 10.40 18.73 -13.25
CA THR A 94 9.46 19.12 -14.32
C THR A 94 8.25 19.91 -13.83
N PHE A 95 7.73 19.57 -12.64
CA PHE A 95 6.50 20.13 -12.06
C PHE A 95 6.72 20.75 -10.68
N GLY A 96 7.97 20.83 -10.20
CA GLY A 96 8.33 21.28 -8.84
C GLY A 96 7.57 22.51 -8.33
N PRO A 97 7.55 23.64 -9.06
CA PRO A 97 6.83 24.84 -8.63
C PRO A 97 5.34 24.59 -8.38
N ARG A 98 4.65 23.89 -9.30
CA ARG A 98 3.21 23.58 -9.18
C ARG A 98 2.92 22.59 -8.06
N LEU A 99 3.81 21.62 -7.84
CA LEU A 99 3.67 20.63 -6.77
C LEU A 99 3.87 21.25 -5.38
N LEU A 100 4.71 22.29 -5.27
CA LEU A 100 4.90 23.05 -4.04
C LEU A 100 3.70 23.96 -3.74
N GLU A 101 3.08 24.53 -4.77
CA GLU A 101 1.87 25.36 -4.64
C GLU A 101 0.65 24.57 -4.15
N GLU A 102 0.50 23.31 -4.59
CA GLU A 102 -0.63 22.43 -4.21
C GLU A 102 -0.43 21.71 -2.86
N GLU A 103 0.64 22.01 -2.11
CA GLU A 103 1.00 21.39 -0.81
C GLU A 103 1.00 19.85 -0.81
N MET A 104 1.07 19.22 -1.98
CA MET A 104 0.98 17.77 -2.11
C MET A 104 2.32 17.16 -1.69
N PRO A 105 2.37 16.26 -0.69
CA PRO A 105 3.63 15.70 -0.21
C PRO A 105 4.12 14.56 -1.11
N TYR A 106 4.38 14.85 -2.38
CA TYR A 106 4.74 13.91 -3.45
C TYR A 106 6.02 13.11 -3.14
N TRP A 107 6.94 13.67 -2.35
CA TRP A 107 8.15 12.99 -1.91
C TRP A 107 7.87 11.75 -1.06
N LEU A 108 6.70 11.67 -0.40
CA LEU A 108 6.30 10.48 0.37
C LEU A 108 6.05 9.27 -0.54
N PHE A 109 5.87 9.45 -1.85
CA PHE A 109 5.67 8.33 -2.77
C PHE A 109 6.90 7.43 -2.89
N VAL A 110 8.10 7.97 -2.64
CA VAL A 110 9.34 7.18 -2.56
C VAL A 110 9.23 6.08 -1.50
N PHE A 111 8.48 6.33 -0.42
CA PHE A 111 8.26 5.36 0.66
C PHE A 111 6.92 4.65 0.56
N GLY A 112 5.85 5.39 0.25
CA GLY A 112 4.49 4.87 0.26
C GLY A 112 4.27 3.74 -0.73
N VAL A 113 4.80 3.87 -1.95
CA VAL A 113 4.68 2.85 -3.01
C VAL A 113 5.36 1.53 -2.63
N PRO A 114 6.67 1.49 -2.31
CA PRO A 114 7.32 0.25 -1.93
C PRO A 114 6.79 -0.34 -0.62
N LEU A 115 6.42 0.49 0.38
CA LEU A 115 5.83 0.00 1.63
C LEU A 115 4.50 -0.69 1.38
N PHE A 116 3.63 -0.10 0.56
CA PHE A 116 2.33 -0.68 0.27
C PHE A 116 2.45 -1.95 -0.58
N LEU A 117 3.37 -1.96 -1.55
CA LEU A 117 3.72 -3.18 -2.29
C LEU A 117 4.18 -4.29 -1.33
N ASN A 118 5.11 -3.97 -0.42
CA ASN A 118 5.66 -4.94 0.52
C ASN A 118 4.58 -5.48 1.46
N PHE A 119 3.70 -4.62 1.98
CA PHE A 119 2.56 -5.02 2.80
C PHE A 119 1.67 -6.05 2.08
N ASN A 120 1.33 -5.80 0.82
CA ASN A 120 0.53 -6.73 0.01
C ASN A 120 1.26 -8.05 -0.25
N LEU A 121 2.56 -8.00 -0.53
CA LEU A 121 3.38 -9.20 -0.75
C LEU A 121 3.46 -10.06 0.51
N VAL A 122 3.85 -9.48 1.65
CA VAL A 122 3.95 -10.22 2.92
C VAL A 122 2.61 -10.86 3.30
N THR A 123 1.50 -10.12 3.14
CA THR A 123 0.15 -10.66 3.36
C THR A 123 -0.14 -11.85 2.43
N THR A 124 0.19 -11.73 1.14
CA THR A 124 0.03 -12.81 0.16
C THR A 124 0.87 -14.05 0.52
N PHE A 125 2.10 -13.87 0.98
CA PHE A 125 2.94 -14.99 1.40
C PHE A 125 2.39 -15.69 2.65
N LEU A 126 1.86 -14.95 3.63
CA LEU A 126 1.19 -15.54 4.78
C LEU A 126 -0.07 -16.31 4.38
N GLN A 127 -0.85 -15.76 3.44
CA GLN A 127 -2.02 -16.43 2.87
C GLN A 127 -1.62 -17.71 2.13
N ALA A 128 -0.56 -17.68 1.32
CA ALA A 128 -0.07 -18.84 0.56
C ALA A 128 0.32 -20.02 1.46
N HIS A 129 0.78 -19.73 2.68
CA HIS A 129 1.12 -20.74 3.68
C HIS A 129 -0.04 -21.09 4.62
N SER A 130 -1.26 -20.62 4.33
CA SER A 130 -2.43 -20.79 5.20
C SER A 130 -2.22 -20.29 6.63
N ARG A 131 -1.32 -19.31 6.82
CA ARG A 131 -1.01 -18.71 8.13
C ARG A 131 -2.00 -17.60 8.46
N PHE A 132 -3.28 -17.95 8.50
CA PHE A 132 -4.38 -17.00 8.67
C PHE A 132 -4.30 -16.22 9.99
N LEU A 133 -3.76 -16.80 11.07
CA LEU A 133 -3.53 -16.07 12.33
C LEU A 133 -2.53 -14.92 12.16
N ALA A 134 -1.41 -15.20 11.49
CA ALA A 134 -0.41 -14.19 11.20
C ALA A 134 -0.99 -13.13 10.26
N MET A 135 -1.70 -13.54 9.21
CA MET A 135 -2.39 -12.62 8.30
C MET A 135 -3.36 -11.69 9.05
N ASN A 136 -4.19 -12.24 9.94
CA ASN A 136 -5.13 -11.47 10.75
C ASN A 136 -4.42 -10.45 11.65
N SER A 137 -3.26 -10.81 12.20
CA SER A 137 -2.47 -9.87 12.99
C SER A 137 -1.98 -8.67 12.17
N LEU A 138 -1.56 -8.86 10.91
CA LEU A 138 -1.20 -7.74 10.03
C LEU A 138 -2.40 -6.86 9.71
N THR A 139 -3.55 -7.48 9.45
CA THR A 139 -4.81 -6.78 9.16
C THR A 139 -5.23 -5.87 10.31
N LEU A 140 -4.95 -6.25 11.57
CA LEU A 140 -5.30 -5.45 12.74
C LEU A 140 -4.20 -4.49 13.19
N VAL A 141 -2.92 -4.89 13.12
CA VAL A 141 -1.80 -4.06 13.62
C VAL A 141 -1.69 -2.76 12.85
N ARG A 142 -1.81 -2.79 11.52
CA ARG A 142 -1.75 -1.57 10.71
C ARG A 142 -2.79 -0.51 11.12
N PRO A 143 -4.11 -0.80 11.12
CA PRO A 143 -5.09 0.19 11.54
C PRO A 143 -4.99 0.55 13.03
N LEU A 144 -4.63 -0.38 13.92
CA LEU A 144 -4.45 -0.08 15.35
C LEU A 144 -3.32 0.93 15.59
N VAL A 145 -2.15 0.71 14.96
CA VAL A 145 -1.03 1.66 15.03
C VAL A 145 -1.42 3.01 14.45
N MET A 146 -2.15 3.01 13.32
CA MET A 146 -2.63 4.24 12.71
C MET A 146 -3.60 5.01 13.63
N VAL A 147 -4.56 4.34 14.27
CA VAL A 147 -5.48 4.96 15.23
C VAL A 147 -4.71 5.58 16.39
N ALA A 148 -3.79 4.81 17.00
CA ALA A 148 -3.00 5.29 18.13
C ALA A 148 -2.20 6.56 17.79
N LEU A 149 -1.53 6.57 16.64
CA LEU A 149 -0.75 7.72 16.17
C LEU A 149 -1.62 8.92 15.78
N LEU A 150 -2.79 8.69 15.16
CA LEU A 150 -3.72 9.78 14.83
C LEU A 150 -4.32 10.43 16.08
N ILE A 151 -4.69 9.64 17.09
CA ILE A 151 -5.17 10.18 18.37
C ILE A 151 -4.07 11.04 19.01
N GLY A 152 -2.83 10.55 19.04
CA GLY A 152 -1.69 11.33 19.53
C GLY A 152 -1.50 12.63 18.76
N GLY A 153 -1.57 12.59 17.43
CA GLY A 153 -1.45 13.78 16.58
C GLY A 153 -2.60 14.79 16.76
N LEU A 154 -3.83 14.32 17.00
CA LEU A 154 -4.98 15.17 17.31
C LEU A 154 -4.80 15.91 18.63
N VAL A 155 -4.31 15.23 19.68
CA VAL A 155 -4.07 15.85 20.99
C VAL A 155 -3.01 16.94 20.91
N LEU A 156 -2.02 16.79 20.04
CA LEU A 156 -0.95 17.77 19.82
C LEU A 156 -1.38 18.93 18.90
N GLY A 157 -2.59 18.89 18.32
CA GLY A 157 -3.14 19.98 17.50
C GLY A 157 -2.44 20.18 16.14
N GLY A 158 -1.65 19.21 15.68
CA GLY A 158 -0.73 19.37 14.54
C GLY A 158 -1.01 18.46 13.34
N LEU A 159 -2.25 17.99 13.15
CA LEU A 159 -2.56 17.17 11.99
C LEU A 159 -2.64 18.00 10.71
N ASN A 160 -1.80 17.64 9.75
CA ASN A 160 -1.87 18.07 8.36
C ASN A 160 -1.75 16.83 7.46
N THR A 161 -1.99 17.01 6.17
CA THR A 161 -2.01 15.90 5.20
C THR A 161 -0.70 15.11 5.19
N THR A 162 0.43 15.82 5.26
CA THR A 162 1.78 15.22 5.31
C THR A 162 1.94 14.31 6.53
N ASN A 163 1.57 14.79 7.72
CA ASN A 163 1.68 14.05 8.97
C ASN A 163 0.79 12.80 8.96
N VAL A 164 -0.42 12.89 8.39
CA VAL A 164 -1.30 11.73 8.26
C VAL A 164 -0.73 10.68 7.30
N LEU A 165 -0.10 11.10 6.19
CA LEU A 165 0.58 10.17 5.27
C LEU A 165 1.85 9.56 5.86
N VAL A 166 2.59 10.31 6.69
CA VAL A 166 3.72 9.80 7.47
C VAL A 166 3.24 8.76 8.48
N ILE A 167 2.17 9.05 9.24
CA ILE A 167 1.55 8.11 10.18
C ILE A 167 1.10 6.84 9.45
N TRP A 168 0.45 6.98 8.29
CA TRP A 168 0.05 5.85 7.46
C TRP A 168 1.25 5.01 7.01
N SER A 169 2.36 5.65 6.66
CA SER A 169 3.60 5.00 6.26
C SER A 169 4.25 4.24 7.43
N ILE A 170 4.30 4.86 8.62
CA ILE A 170 4.80 4.23 9.85
C ILE A 170 3.95 3.02 10.24
N ALA A 171 2.62 3.17 10.22
CA ALA A 171 1.70 2.08 10.52
C ALA A 171 1.84 0.90 9.54
N THR A 172 2.04 1.22 8.26
CA THR A 172 2.28 0.22 7.21
C THR A 172 3.64 -0.46 7.40
N LEU A 173 4.69 0.30 7.71
CA LEU A 173 6.02 -0.22 8.02
C LEU A 173 5.98 -1.16 9.23
N ALA A 174 5.29 -0.79 10.31
CA ALA A 174 5.13 -1.63 11.50
C ALA A 174 4.50 -2.99 11.15
N ALA A 175 3.46 -3.00 10.32
CA ALA A 175 2.82 -4.23 9.86
C ALA A 175 3.71 -5.06 8.92
N VAL A 176 4.49 -4.41 8.03
CA VAL A 176 5.48 -5.07 7.17
C VAL A 176 6.56 -5.75 8.01
N VAL A 177 7.14 -5.03 8.98
CA VAL A 177 8.15 -5.56 9.90
C VAL A 177 7.59 -6.77 10.64
N LEU A 178 6.40 -6.65 11.24
CA LEU A 178 5.75 -7.77 11.92
C LEU A 178 5.55 -8.95 10.98
N GLY A 179 5.08 -8.74 9.76
CA GLY A 179 4.83 -9.83 8.83
C GLY A 179 6.09 -10.50 8.31
N LEU A 180 7.18 -9.76 8.10
CA LEU A 180 8.50 -10.34 7.79
C LEU A 180 9.03 -11.17 8.97
N LEU A 181 8.87 -10.68 10.21
CA LEU A 181 9.21 -11.44 11.42
C LEU A 181 8.38 -12.73 11.52
N LEU A 182 7.07 -12.65 11.26
CA LEU A 182 6.17 -13.80 11.30
C LEU A 182 6.50 -14.81 10.19
N LEU A 183 6.81 -14.36 8.97
CA LEU A 183 7.28 -15.22 7.87
C LEU A 183 8.60 -15.92 8.22
N GLY A 184 9.38 -15.35 9.12
CA GLY A 184 10.65 -15.88 9.60
C GLY A 184 11.80 -15.37 8.75
N ILE A 185 12.74 -14.65 9.39
CA ILE A 185 13.91 -14.05 8.75
C ILE A 185 14.75 -15.09 7.98
N ARG A 186 14.74 -16.35 8.42
CA ARG A 186 15.44 -17.47 7.76
C ARG A 186 14.93 -17.77 6.35
N ASN A 187 13.70 -17.40 6.03
CA ASN A 187 13.14 -17.57 4.69
C ASN A 187 13.58 -16.45 3.73
N LEU A 188 14.22 -15.39 4.25
CA LEU A 188 14.73 -14.28 3.45
C LEU A 188 16.22 -14.45 3.18
N HIS A 189 16.61 -14.54 1.91
CA HIS A 189 18.03 -14.56 1.54
C HIS A 189 18.46 -13.24 0.93
N LEU A 190 19.10 -12.44 1.77
CA LEU A 190 19.64 -11.14 1.41
C LEU A 190 20.50 -11.17 0.13
N PRO A 191 21.36 -12.19 -0.13
CA PRO A 191 22.09 -12.27 -1.39
C PRO A 191 21.16 -12.33 -2.60
N THR A 192 20.08 -13.11 -2.53
CA THR A 192 19.08 -13.23 -3.59
C THR A 192 18.22 -11.97 -3.71
N VAL A 193 18.01 -11.23 -2.62
CA VAL A 193 17.32 -9.93 -2.65
C VAL A 193 18.13 -8.89 -3.43
N LEU A 194 19.47 -8.90 -3.32
CA LEU A 194 20.33 -7.98 -4.06
C LEU A 194 20.69 -8.48 -5.47
N ARG A 195 20.70 -9.80 -5.66
CA ARG A 195 20.98 -10.48 -6.93
C ARG A 195 19.88 -11.52 -7.19
N PRO A 196 18.77 -11.12 -7.83
CA PRO A 196 17.61 -11.99 -7.98
C PRO A 196 17.97 -13.21 -8.84
N ASP A 197 17.35 -14.35 -8.52
CA ASP A 197 17.35 -15.48 -9.44
C ASP A 197 16.46 -15.10 -10.64
N TRP A 198 17.10 -14.76 -11.76
CA TRP A 198 16.43 -14.27 -12.96
C TRP A 198 15.49 -15.29 -13.58
N ARG A 199 15.77 -16.60 -13.42
CA ARG A 199 14.90 -17.67 -13.92
C ARG A 199 13.59 -17.67 -13.14
N VAL A 200 13.66 -17.61 -11.81
CA VAL A 200 12.49 -17.59 -10.93
C VAL A 200 11.72 -16.26 -11.07
N LEU A 201 12.43 -15.13 -11.09
CA LEU A 201 11.81 -13.81 -11.23
C LEU A 201 11.08 -13.65 -12.56
N ARG A 202 11.69 -14.11 -13.67
CA ARG A 202 11.03 -14.09 -14.99
C ARG A 202 9.78 -14.96 -15.00
N ALA A 203 9.80 -16.12 -14.33
CA ALA A 203 8.62 -16.95 -14.19
C ALA A 203 7.52 -16.24 -13.38
N GLN A 204 7.88 -15.59 -12.26
CA GLN A 204 6.95 -14.80 -11.45
C GLN A 204 6.31 -13.66 -12.27
N ILE A 205 7.10 -12.88 -13.00
CA ILE A 205 6.61 -11.75 -13.81
C ILE A 205 5.75 -12.25 -14.97
N ARG A 206 6.20 -13.25 -15.73
CA ARG A 206 5.46 -13.76 -16.90
C ARG A 206 4.08 -14.29 -16.52
N PHE A 207 3.99 -15.03 -15.41
CA PHE A 207 2.71 -15.50 -14.90
C PHE A 207 1.90 -14.37 -14.26
N GLY A 208 2.55 -13.52 -13.46
CA GLY A 208 1.91 -12.45 -12.70
C GLY A 208 1.27 -11.38 -13.57
N VAL A 209 1.95 -10.92 -14.63
CA VAL A 209 1.47 -9.86 -15.52
C VAL A 209 0.11 -10.17 -16.13
N GLN A 210 -0.14 -11.45 -16.48
CA GLN A 210 -1.42 -11.86 -17.08
C GLN A 210 -2.62 -11.55 -16.16
N GLY A 211 -2.52 -11.87 -14.87
CA GLY A 211 -3.55 -11.53 -13.89
C GLY A 211 -3.50 -10.05 -13.47
N GLN A 212 -2.29 -9.48 -13.38
CA GLN A 212 -2.11 -8.12 -12.88
C GLN A 212 -2.65 -7.06 -13.82
N MET A 213 -2.60 -7.26 -15.13
CA MET A 213 -3.22 -6.35 -16.09
C MET A 213 -4.74 -6.23 -15.84
N GLY A 214 -5.42 -7.35 -15.59
CA GLY A 214 -6.83 -7.35 -15.21
C GLY A 214 -7.08 -6.55 -13.92
N ASN A 215 -6.28 -6.81 -12.88
CA ASN A 215 -6.37 -6.09 -11.61
C ASN A 215 -6.15 -4.58 -11.75
N VAL A 216 -5.18 -4.15 -12.56
CA VAL A 216 -4.89 -2.74 -12.80
C VAL A 216 -6.03 -2.08 -13.58
N LEU A 217 -6.54 -2.72 -14.64
CA LEU A 217 -7.67 -2.20 -15.41
C LEU A 217 -8.92 -2.09 -14.55
N GLN A 218 -9.17 -3.08 -13.71
CA GLN A 218 -10.27 -3.06 -12.75
C GLN A 218 -10.11 -1.93 -11.73
N LEU A 219 -8.92 -1.78 -11.14
CA LEU A 219 -8.61 -0.70 -10.19
C LEU A 219 -8.83 0.68 -10.81
N LEU A 220 -8.35 0.89 -12.04
CA LEU A 220 -8.56 2.13 -12.78
C LEU A 220 -10.05 2.35 -13.07
N ASN A 221 -10.77 1.33 -13.52
CA ASN A 221 -12.20 1.45 -13.80
C ASN A 221 -13.01 1.88 -12.57
N TYR A 222 -12.75 1.29 -11.40
CA TYR A 222 -13.46 1.63 -10.16
C TYR A 222 -13.01 2.93 -9.50
N ARG A 223 -11.83 3.47 -9.84
CA ARG A 223 -11.23 4.58 -9.07
C ARG A 223 -10.81 5.80 -9.88
N LEU A 224 -10.94 5.76 -11.22
CA LEU A 224 -10.67 6.92 -12.08
C LEU A 224 -11.66 8.07 -11.81
N ASP A 225 -12.85 7.75 -11.34
CA ASP A 225 -13.88 8.68 -10.88
C ASP A 225 -13.33 9.73 -9.89
N LYS A 226 -12.49 9.34 -8.93
CA LYS A 226 -11.90 10.28 -7.95
C LYS A 226 -10.99 11.32 -8.59
N TYR A 227 -10.23 10.96 -9.64
CA TYR A 227 -9.42 11.93 -10.38
C TYR A 227 -10.29 12.89 -11.21
N VAL A 228 -11.39 12.38 -11.79
CA VAL A 228 -12.38 13.23 -12.46
C VAL A 228 -12.98 14.21 -11.45
N VAL A 229 -13.37 13.76 -10.26
CA VAL A 229 -13.93 14.65 -9.24
C VAL A 229 -12.94 15.73 -8.80
N VAL A 230 -11.65 15.43 -8.60
CA VAL A 230 -10.64 16.49 -8.34
C VAL A 230 -10.60 17.50 -9.49
N ALA A 231 -10.59 17.03 -10.74
CA ALA A 231 -10.46 17.92 -11.90
C ALA A 231 -11.64 18.88 -12.07
N PHE A 232 -12.85 18.49 -11.66
CA PHE A 232 -14.08 19.28 -11.86
C PHE A 232 -14.60 19.98 -10.59
N VAL A 233 -14.36 19.40 -9.41
CA VAL A 233 -14.94 19.86 -8.12
C VAL A 233 -13.85 20.29 -7.14
N GLY A 234 -12.59 19.90 -7.37
CA GLY A 234 -11.47 20.20 -6.48
C GLY A 234 -11.33 19.23 -5.30
N TRP A 235 -10.36 19.53 -4.42
CA TRP A 235 -9.94 18.64 -3.33
C TRP A 235 -11.06 18.39 -2.30
N SER A 236 -11.76 19.44 -1.84
CA SER A 236 -12.94 19.30 -0.95
C SER A 236 -14.02 18.37 -1.52
N GLY A 237 -14.28 18.45 -2.83
CA GLY A 237 -15.24 17.59 -3.51
C GLY A 237 -14.89 16.11 -3.36
N VAL A 238 -13.61 15.76 -3.51
CA VAL A 238 -13.12 14.39 -3.28
C VAL A 238 -13.17 14.01 -1.82
N GLY A 239 -12.91 14.93 -0.90
CA GLY A 239 -13.07 14.69 0.54
C GLY A 239 -14.49 14.26 0.91
N ILE A 240 -15.50 14.98 0.41
CA ILE A 240 -16.92 14.68 0.64
C ILE A 240 -17.33 13.39 -0.09
N TYR A 241 -16.98 13.27 -1.38
CA TYR A 241 -17.26 12.07 -2.18
C TYR A 241 -16.69 10.81 -1.54
N GLY A 242 -15.45 10.87 -1.04
CA GLY A 242 -14.78 9.77 -0.38
C GLY A 242 -15.45 9.34 0.94
N VAL A 243 -16.06 10.25 1.69
CA VAL A 243 -16.89 9.88 2.86
C VAL A 243 -18.15 9.15 2.39
N GLY A 244 -18.84 9.69 1.38
CA GLY A 244 -20.08 9.11 0.84
C GLY A 244 -19.89 7.69 0.34
N VAL A 245 -18.90 7.47 -0.54
CA VAL A 245 -18.58 6.14 -1.08
C VAL A 245 -18.17 5.18 0.04
N GLY A 246 -17.36 5.64 1.00
CA GLY A 246 -16.88 4.80 2.10
C GLY A 246 -17.97 4.37 3.11
N VAL A 247 -19.18 4.93 3.05
CA VAL A 247 -20.33 4.48 3.85
C VAL A 247 -21.21 3.50 3.08
N THR A 248 -21.19 3.56 1.75
CA THR A 248 -21.99 2.68 0.87
C THR A 248 -21.30 1.38 0.50
N GLU A 249 -19.97 1.34 0.51
CA GLU A 249 -19.13 0.14 0.29
C GLU A 249 -18.79 -0.58 1.61
#